data_AF-A0A218UQL1-F1
#
_entry.id   AF-A0A218UQL1-F1
#
_cell.length_a   1.000
_cell.length_b   1.000
_cell.length_c   1.000
_cell.angle_alpha   90.00
_cell.angle_beta   90.00
_cell.angle_gamma   90.00
#
_symmetry.space_group_name_H-M   'P 1'
#
loop_
_entity.id
_entity.type
_entity.pdbx_description
1 polymer ?
#
loop_
_entity_poly.entity_id
_entity_poly.type
_entity_poly.pdbx_seq_one_letter_code
_entity_poly.pdbx_strand_id
1 'polypeptide(L)'
;MPGGKALSAWALLASLAAASCGVRGQIYVKEFSGKVFLECVRDQGSKNMTWWRDGSTVGHEAQLDLSGVYDDPRGLYVCETGSKRSSLQVHYRMCQNCIEVDAPTVSGIVIADVVATLFLAVAVYCITGHNRGHTSRASDRQNLIANELYQPLGERDDEQYSRLAPARARK
;
A
#
# COMPACT_ATOMS: atom_id res chain seq x y z
N MET A 1 83.86 -3.54 0.06
CA MET A 1 83.37 -2.70 1.18
C MET A 1 82.66 -1.48 0.58
N PRO A 2 81.56 -0.98 1.14
CA PRO A 2 80.34 -1.62 1.67
C PRO A 2 79.24 -1.65 0.56
N GLY A 3 78.19 -2.47 0.57
CA GLY A 3 77.33 -2.83 1.70
C GLY A 3 76.06 -1.96 1.76
N GLY A 4 75.40 -1.71 0.63
CA GLY A 4 74.15 -0.95 0.57
C GLY A 4 72.95 -1.84 0.88
N LYS A 5 72.50 -1.83 2.14
CA LYS A 5 71.25 -2.45 2.57
C LYS A 5 70.07 -1.60 2.09
N ALA A 6 69.42 -2.02 0.99
CA ALA A 6 68.11 -1.51 0.63
C ALA A 6 67.08 -2.15 1.56
N LEU A 7 66.68 -1.41 2.60
CA LEU A 7 65.71 -1.82 3.59
C LEU A 7 64.31 -1.93 2.97
N SER A 8 63.91 -3.19 2.80
CA SER A 8 62.54 -3.75 2.82
C SER A 8 61.37 -2.76 2.74
N ALA A 9 60.68 -2.78 1.59
CA ALA A 9 59.38 -2.18 1.32
C ALA A 9 58.20 -2.92 2.01
N TRP A 10 58.34 -3.25 3.30
CA TRP A 10 57.32 -3.98 4.07
C TRP A 10 57.14 -3.31 5.44
N ALA A 11 56.53 -2.12 5.46
CA ALA A 11 56.12 -1.47 6.73
C ALA A 11 54.90 -0.54 6.56
N LEU A 12 54.04 -0.80 5.59
CA LEU A 12 52.73 -0.14 5.48
C LEU A 12 51.63 -1.18 5.57
N LEU A 13 51.56 -1.87 6.70
CA LEU A 13 50.36 -2.57 7.14
C LEU A 13 50.10 -2.27 8.61
N ALA A 14 48.80 -2.16 8.90
CA ALA A 14 48.17 -2.14 10.22
C ALA A 14 47.98 -0.78 10.89
N SER A 15 46.96 -0.06 10.46
CA SER A 15 46.05 0.65 11.38
C SER A 15 44.64 0.72 10.81
N LEU A 16 44.04 -0.44 10.55
CA LEU A 16 42.59 -0.59 10.65
C LEU A 16 42.34 -1.08 12.07
N ALA A 17 42.15 -0.14 12.99
CA ALA A 17 41.49 -0.45 14.25
C ALA A 17 40.06 -0.88 13.89
N ALA A 18 39.85 -2.18 13.70
CA ALA A 18 38.52 -2.75 13.78
C ALA A 18 38.05 -2.50 15.22
N ALA A 19 37.24 -1.46 15.40
CA ALA A 19 36.46 -1.31 16.60
C ALA A 19 35.53 -2.52 16.63
N SER A 20 35.94 -3.59 17.33
CA SER A 20 35.06 -4.68 17.66
C SER A 20 34.08 -4.13 18.69
N CYS A 21 33.01 -3.51 18.19
CA CYS A 21 31.81 -3.28 18.97
C CYS A 21 31.23 -4.67 19.22
N GLY A 22 31.73 -5.34 20.27
CA GLY A 22 31.22 -6.63 20.70
C GLY A 22 29.78 -6.44 21.12
N VAL A 23 28.84 -6.76 20.24
CA VAL A 23 27.43 -6.90 20.59
C VAL A 23 27.31 -8.16 21.46
N ARG A 24 27.61 -8.02 22.75
CA ARG A 24 27.35 -9.06 23.75
C ARG A 24 25.91 -8.89 24.22
N GLY A 25 25.03 -9.69 23.64
CA GLY A 25 23.61 -9.74 23.98
C GLY A 25 22.70 -9.55 22.78
N GLN A 26 21.94 -10.58 22.42
CA GLN A 26 20.87 -10.46 21.43
C GLN A 26 19.55 -10.23 22.18
N ILE A 27 19.01 -9.02 22.06
CA ILE A 27 17.63 -8.70 22.42
C ILE A 27 16.84 -8.67 21.12
N TYR A 28 15.72 -9.39 21.05
CA TYR A 28 14.82 -9.41 19.90
C TYR A 28 13.60 -8.54 20.19
N VAL A 29 13.12 -7.86 19.15
CA VAL A 29 11.87 -7.11 19.16
C VAL A 29 10.85 -7.94 18.39
N LYS A 30 9.73 -8.28 19.04
CA LYS A 30 8.60 -8.98 18.43
C LYS A 30 7.39 -8.07 18.45
N GLU A 31 6.71 -7.94 17.31
CA GLU A 31 5.49 -7.16 17.20
C GLU A 31 4.32 -8.09 16.89
N PHE A 32 3.25 -8.02 17.69
CA PHE A 32 2.06 -8.83 17.47
C PHE A 32 0.81 -8.02 17.85
N SER A 33 -0.14 -7.92 16.92
CA SER A 33 -1.43 -7.24 17.12
C SER A 33 -1.33 -5.80 17.65
N GLY A 34 -0.36 -5.01 17.15
CA GLY A 34 -0.16 -3.62 17.59
C GLY A 34 0.42 -3.48 19.00
N LYS A 35 1.02 -4.53 19.53
CA LYS A 35 1.81 -4.52 20.76
C LYS A 35 3.25 -4.93 20.47
N VAL A 36 4.18 -4.32 21.21
CA VAL A 36 5.60 -4.60 21.07
C VAL A 36 6.08 -5.38 22.28
N PHE A 37 6.81 -6.46 22.02
CA PHE A 37 7.41 -7.32 23.02
C PHE A 37 8.93 -7.34 22.84
N LEU A 38 9.67 -7.18 23.93
CA LEU A 38 11.11 -7.41 23.95
C LEU A 38 11.40 -8.79 24.52
N GLU A 39 12.22 -9.55 23.82
CA GLU A 39 12.68 -10.85 24.30
C GLU A 39 14.20 -10.85 24.41
N CYS A 40 14.70 -11.28 25.56
CA CYS A 40 16.14 -11.41 25.78
C CYS A 40 16.56 -12.87 25.70
N VAL A 41 17.67 -13.15 25.01
CA VAL A 41 18.23 -14.51 24.95
C VAL A 41 18.70 -14.93 26.34
N ARG A 42 18.11 -16.02 26.85
CA ARG A 42 18.52 -16.67 28.09
C ARG A 42 19.74 -17.55 27.81
N ASP A 43 20.84 -17.35 28.53
CA ASP A 43 21.93 -18.33 28.52
C ASP A 43 21.54 -19.55 29.35
N GLN A 44 21.93 -20.74 28.87
CA GLN A 44 21.73 -22.02 29.56
C GLN A 44 22.42 -22.02 30.93
N GLY A 45 21.67 -21.66 31.98
CA GLY A 45 22.14 -21.66 33.38
C GLY A 45 21.70 -20.47 34.23
N SER A 46 21.18 -19.41 33.63
CA SER A 46 20.70 -18.22 34.36
C SER A 46 19.23 -18.35 34.76
N LYS A 47 18.96 -18.36 36.07
CA LYS A 47 17.60 -18.48 36.64
C LYS A 47 16.93 -17.13 36.92
N ASN A 48 17.71 -16.07 37.09
CA ASN A 48 17.25 -14.73 37.41
C ASN A 48 17.50 -13.79 36.23
N MET A 49 16.40 -13.24 35.71
CA MET A 49 16.43 -12.20 34.68
C MET A 49 15.74 -10.96 35.22
N THR A 50 16.30 -9.80 34.89
CA THR A 50 15.81 -8.49 35.36
C THR A 50 15.84 -7.51 34.21
N TRP A 51 14.70 -6.85 34.00
CA TRP A 51 14.56 -5.78 33.04
C TRP A 51 14.63 -4.42 33.72
N TRP A 52 15.38 -3.53 33.10
CA TRP A 52 15.53 -2.15 33.50
C TRP A 52 15.09 -1.22 32.37
N ARG A 53 14.33 -0.17 32.72
CA ARG A 53 13.98 0.95 31.84
C ARG A 53 14.51 2.22 32.49
N ASP A 54 15.45 2.91 31.82
CA ASP A 54 16.02 4.18 32.27
C ASP A 54 16.47 4.17 33.76
N GLY A 55 16.94 3.02 34.26
CA GLY A 55 17.41 2.84 35.64
C GLY A 55 16.37 2.31 36.64
N SER A 56 15.11 2.12 36.24
CA SER A 56 14.05 1.53 37.05
C SER A 56 13.77 0.07 36.67
N THR A 57 13.51 -0.80 37.65
CA THR A 57 13.16 -2.22 37.39
C THR A 57 11.71 -2.32 36.90
N VAL A 58 11.51 -2.91 35.72
CA VAL A 58 10.19 -3.01 35.05
C VAL A 58 9.66 -4.44 34.95
N GLY A 59 10.49 -5.47 35.16
CA GLY A 59 10.02 -6.85 35.13
C GLY A 59 11.11 -7.90 35.32
N HIS A 60 10.70 -9.15 35.52
CA HIS A 60 11.58 -10.30 35.72
C HIS A 60 11.40 -11.41 34.68
N GLU A 61 10.46 -11.23 33.75
CA GLU A 61 10.11 -12.24 32.75
C GLU A 61 11.05 -12.20 31.54
N ALA A 62 11.12 -13.31 30.81
CA ALA A 62 11.94 -13.38 29.58
C ALA A 62 11.45 -12.43 28.48
N GLN A 63 10.15 -12.15 28.49
CA GLN A 63 9.46 -11.27 27.57
C GLN A 63 8.95 -10.05 28.34
N LEU A 64 9.25 -8.85 27.85
CA LEU A 64 8.76 -7.59 28.42
C LEU A 64 7.76 -6.98 27.44
N ASP A 65 6.53 -6.74 27.89
CA ASP A 65 5.52 -6.00 27.13
C ASP A 65 5.80 -4.50 27.23
N LEU A 66 5.95 -3.83 26.08
CA LEU A 66 6.19 -2.39 25.98
C LEU A 66 4.90 -1.57 25.93
N SER A 67 3.74 -2.21 26.14
CA SER A 67 2.41 -1.66 25.91
C SER A 67 2.14 -1.42 24.42
N GLY A 68 1.06 -0.69 24.13
CA GLY A 68 0.63 -0.43 22.77
C GLY A 68 1.71 0.29 21.97
N VAL A 69 1.84 -0.11 20.71
CA VAL A 69 2.56 0.62 19.67
C VAL A 69 2.22 2.13 19.74
N TYR A 70 0.95 2.47 19.92
CA TYR A 70 0.42 3.84 20.03
C TYR A 70 0.95 4.69 21.20
N ASP A 71 1.50 4.09 22.26
CA ASP A 71 2.05 4.84 23.39
C ASP A 71 3.46 5.39 23.10
N ASP A 72 3.96 5.16 21.89
CA ASP A 72 5.25 5.60 21.38
C ASP A 72 6.38 5.26 22.38
N PRO A 73 6.57 3.97 22.73
CA PRO A 73 7.53 3.57 23.75
C PRO A 73 8.95 3.93 23.30
N ARG A 74 9.56 4.85 24.03
CA ARG A 74 10.93 5.33 23.84
C ARG A 74 11.71 5.13 25.12
N GLY A 75 12.98 4.77 25.01
CA GLY A 75 13.86 4.66 26.16
C GLY A 75 14.96 3.64 25.99
N LEU A 76 15.84 3.57 26.98
CA LEU A 76 16.89 2.56 27.04
C LEU A 76 16.41 1.38 27.87
N TYR A 77 16.28 0.23 27.21
CA TYR A 77 15.93 -1.03 27.85
C TYR A 77 17.19 -1.85 28.08
N VAL A 78 17.33 -2.39 29.28
CA VAL A 78 18.47 -3.22 29.63
C VAL A 78 17.98 -4.53 30.24
N CYS A 79 18.37 -5.63 29.61
CA CYS A 79 18.18 -6.96 30.13
C CYS A 79 19.46 -7.38 30.85
N GLU A 80 19.32 -7.78 32.11
CA GLU A 80 20.39 -8.34 32.91
C GLU A 80 20.07 -9.79 33.26
N THR A 81 20.98 -10.67 32.87
CA THR A 81 20.87 -12.12 32.99
C THR A 81 22.15 -12.64 33.64
N GLY A 82 22.13 -12.83 34.95
CA GLY A 82 23.31 -13.15 35.73
C GLY A 82 24.38 -12.05 35.63
N SER A 83 25.51 -12.34 34.96
CA SER A 83 26.62 -11.39 34.75
C SER A 83 26.62 -10.72 33.37
N LYS A 84 25.67 -11.07 32.49
CA LYS A 84 25.55 -10.46 31.16
C LYS A 84 24.49 -9.37 31.18
N ARG A 85 24.88 -8.20 30.69
CA ARG A 85 24.01 -7.03 30.54
C ARG A 85 23.91 -6.67 29.07
N SER A 86 22.71 -6.66 28.53
CA SER A 86 22.40 -6.36 27.14
C SER A 86 21.53 -5.11 27.10
N SER A 87 21.91 -4.09 26.33
CA SER A 87 21.15 -2.84 26.21
C SER A 87 20.58 -2.67 24.82
N LEU A 88 19.33 -2.24 24.73
CA LEU A 88 18.62 -1.91 23.50
C LEU A 88 17.98 -0.52 23.65
N GLN A 89 18.34 0.41 22.78
CA GLN A 89 17.65 1.68 22.69
C GLN A 89 16.45 1.52 21.75
N VAL A 90 15.25 1.67 22.30
CA VAL A 90 14.01 1.58 21.53
C VAL A 90 13.57 3.00 21.17
N HIS A 91 13.35 3.23 19.88
CA HIS A 91 12.82 4.48 19.37
C HIS A 91 11.69 4.18 18.39
N TYR A 92 10.48 4.03 18.92
CA TYR A 92 9.30 4.03 18.09
C TYR A 92 8.95 5.46 17.65
N ARG A 93 8.35 5.55 16.46
CA ARG A 93 7.69 6.74 15.94
C ARG A 93 6.38 6.30 15.35
N MET A 94 5.29 6.47 16.09
CA MET A 94 3.97 6.23 15.53
C MET A 94 3.51 7.39 14.66
N CYS A 95 2.94 7.07 13.49
CA CYS A 95 2.09 8.00 12.78
C CYS A 95 0.63 7.71 13.12
N GLN A 96 -0.04 8.68 13.74
CA GLN A 96 -1.45 8.61 14.17
C GLN A 96 -2.47 8.40 13.03
N ASN A 97 -2.02 8.27 11.78
CA ASN A 97 -2.86 8.11 10.60
C ASN A 97 -2.28 7.15 9.55
N CYS A 98 -1.31 6.32 9.92
CA CYS A 98 -0.75 5.32 9.02
C CYS A 98 -1.69 4.11 8.96
N ILE A 99 -2.33 3.90 7.80
CA ILE A 99 -3.07 2.67 7.49
C ILE A 99 -2.05 1.65 7.00
N GLU A 100 -2.06 0.45 7.58
CA GLU A 100 -1.32 -0.67 7.02
C GLU A 100 -2.01 -1.10 5.72
N VAL A 101 -1.42 -0.69 4.60
CA VAL A 101 -1.97 -0.92 3.27
C VAL A 101 -1.57 -2.33 2.83
N ASP A 102 -2.36 -3.31 3.25
CA ASP A 102 -2.20 -4.70 2.81
C ASP A 102 -2.70 -4.89 1.37
N ALA A 103 -2.11 -5.83 0.64
CA ALA A 103 -2.45 -6.17 -0.75
C ALA A 103 -3.96 -6.42 -0.97
N PRO A 104 -4.69 -7.19 -0.13
CA PRO A 104 -6.15 -7.32 -0.22
C PRO A 104 -6.89 -5.99 -0.09
N THR A 105 -6.45 -5.09 0.81
CA THR A 105 -7.10 -3.79 1.00
C THR A 105 -6.97 -2.91 -0.25
N VAL A 106 -5.76 -2.83 -0.83
CA VAL A 106 -5.54 -2.10 -2.10
C VAL A 106 -6.38 -2.70 -3.22
N SER A 107 -6.34 -4.02 -3.36
CA SER A 107 -7.08 -4.74 -4.39
C SER A 107 -8.58 -4.48 -4.28
N GLY A 108 -9.12 -4.52 -3.05
CA GLY A 108 -10.53 -4.23 -2.79
C GLY A 108 -10.95 -2.82 -3.19
N ILE A 109 -10.11 -1.81 -2.91
CA ILE A 109 -10.36 -0.42 -3.30
C ILE A 109 -10.42 -0.30 -4.83
N VAL A 110 -9.46 -0.90 -5.54
CA VAL A 110 -9.42 -0.84 -7.01
C VAL A 110 -10.63 -1.54 -7.64
N ILE A 111 -11.00 -2.73 -7.14
CA ILE A 111 -12.16 -3.47 -7.66
C ILE A 111 -13.45 -2.69 -7.41
N ALA A 112 -13.61 -2.10 -6.21
CA ALA A 112 -14.79 -1.30 -5.87
C ALA A 112 -14.93 -0.08 -6.79
N ASP A 113 -13.83 0.60 -7.12
CA ASP A 113 -13.82 1.73 -8.04
C ASP A 113 -14.22 1.32 -9.47
N VAL A 114 -13.68 0.22 -9.99
CA VAL A 114 -14.07 -0.33 -11.31
C VAL A 114 -15.56 -0.68 -11.36
N VAL A 115 -16.09 -1.28 -10.31
CA VAL A 115 -17.51 -1.63 -10.24
C VAL A 115 -18.38 -0.36 -10.15
N ALA A 116 -18.00 0.62 -9.34
CA ALA A 116 -18.72 1.88 -9.21
C ALA A 116 -18.76 2.65 -10.54
N THR A 117 -17.63 2.73 -11.24
CA THR A 117 -17.54 3.40 -12.55
C THR A 117 -18.38 2.69 -13.61
N LEU A 118 -18.44 1.35 -13.63
CA LEU A 118 -19.35 0.59 -14.49
C LEU A 118 -20.82 0.91 -14.21
N PHE A 119 -21.23 0.97 -12.94
CA PHE A 119 -22.60 1.33 -12.58
C PHE A 119 -22.96 2.75 -13.05
N LEU A 120 -22.05 3.71 -12.86
CA LEU A 120 -22.24 5.08 -13.35
C LEU A 120 -22.36 5.11 -14.88
N ALA A 121 -21.52 4.35 -15.60
CA ALA A 121 -21.56 4.28 -17.06
C ALA A 121 -22.90 3.71 -17.57
N VAL A 122 -23.39 2.62 -16.95
CA VAL A 122 -24.69 2.04 -17.30
C VAL A 122 -25.83 3.00 -16.99
N ALA A 123 -25.81 3.66 -15.84
CA ALA A 123 -26.84 4.64 -15.48
C ALA A 123 -26.93 5.78 -16.51
N VAL A 124 -25.79 6.36 -16.90
CA VAL A 124 -25.74 7.41 -17.93
C VAL A 124 -26.19 6.87 -19.29
N TYR A 125 -25.78 5.65 -19.66
CA TYR A 125 -26.22 5.01 -20.89
C TYR A 125 -27.75 4.80 -20.93
N CYS A 126 -28.35 4.34 -19.82
CA CYS A 126 -29.80 4.16 -19.74
C CYS A 126 -30.56 5.49 -19.84
N ILE A 127 -30.07 6.56 -19.19
CA ILE A 127 -30.70 7.89 -19.25
C ILE A 127 -30.62 8.48 -20.66
N THR A 128 -29.47 8.37 -21.33
CA THR A 128 -29.25 8.92 -22.68
C THR A 128 -29.84 8.05 -23.79
N GLY A 129 -29.94 6.74 -23.58
CA GLY A 129 -30.52 5.76 -24.51
C GLY A 129 -32.05 5.69 -24.51
N HIS A 130 -32.71 6.25 -23.50
CA HIS A 130 -34.18 6.23 -23.38
C HIS A 130 -34.90 6.90 -24.58
N ASN A 131 -34.23 7.77 -25.32
CA ASN A 131 -34.80 8.48 -26.48
C ASN A 131 -34.61 7.77 -27.84
N ARG A 132 -34.12 6.52 -27.88
CA ARG A 132 -33.74 5.86 -29.17
C ARG A 132 -34.55 4.65 -29.62
N GLY A 133 -35.57 4.18 -28.89
CA GLY A 133 -36.22 2.91 -29.29
C GLY A 133 -37.64 2.61 -28.86
N HIS A 134 -38.28 3.45 -28.04
CA HIS A 134 -39.71 3.28 -27.77
C HIS A 134 -40.47 4.48 -28.32
N THR A 135 -40.65 4.48 -29.64
CA THR A 135 -41.94 4.90 -30.17
C THR A 135 -42.96 3.98 -29.53
N SER A 136 -43.53 4.42 -28.39
CA SER A 136 -44.70 3.80 -27.78
C SER A 136 -45.88 4.06 -28.73
N ARG A 137 -45.85 3.38 -29.87
CA ARG A 137 -46.83 3.44 -30.94
C ARG A 137 -47.94 2.45 -30.64
N ALA A 138 -48.41 2.48 -29.40
CA ALA A 138 -49.46 1.60 -28.92
C ALA A 138 -50.27 2.32 -27.83
N SER A 139 -50.93 3.43 -28.19
CA SER A 139 -52.14 3.86 -27.47
C SER A 139 -52.94 4.94 -28.21
N ASP A 140 -52.33 5.72 -29.11
CA ASP A 140 -53.03 6.85 -29.74
C ASP A 140 -53.52 6.56 -31.17
N ARG A 141 -54.22 5.43 -31.33
CA ARG A 141 -55.14 5.20 -32.45
C ARG A 141 -56.58 5.04 -31.95
N GLN A 142 -56.93 5.79 -30.91
CA GLN A 142 -58.33 5.94 -30.57
C GLN A 142 -58.94 7.01 -31.48
N ASN A 143 -59.55 6.49 -32.56
CA ASN A 143 -60.64 7.10 -33.32
C ASN A 143 -60.30 8.30 -34.21
N LEU A 144 -59.55 8.06 -35.29
CA LEU A 144 -59.63 8.93 -36.47
C LEU A 144 -60.99 8.71 -37.14
N ILE A 145 -61.89 9.68 -36.95
CA ILE A 145 -63.04 9.89 -37.83
C ILE A 145 -62.51 9.92 -39.27
N ALA A 146 -63.01 9.00 -40.11
CA ALA A 146 -62.68 8.96 -41.53
C ALA A 146 -63.19 10.24 -42.21
N ASN A 147 -62.33 11.25 -42.31
CA ASN A 147 -62.54 12.38 -43.21
C ASN A 147 -61.49 12.31 -44.32
N GLU A 148 -61.96 12.02 -45.52
CA GLU A 148 -61.24 11.70 -46.78
C GLU A 148 -60.32 12.83 -47.31
N LEU A 149 -59.94 13.84 -46.51
CA LEU A 149 -59.28 15.05 -47.01
C LEU A 149 -57.81 15.24 -46.57
N TYR A 150 -57.25 14.34 -45.78
CA TYR A 150 -55.83 14.42 -45.43
C TYR A 150 -55.11 13.10 -45.69
N GLN A 151 -54.27 13.12 -46.72
CA GLN A 151 -53.39 12.01 -47.09
C GLN A 151 -52.17 12.01 -46.16
N PRO A 152 -51.80 10.89 -45.52
CA PRO A 152 -50.63 10.82 -44.67
C PRO A 152 -49.36 11.03 -45.52
N LEU A 153 -48.50 11.97 -45.11
CA LEU A 153 -47.19 12.15 -45.72
C LEU A 153 -46.35 10.88 -45.52
N GLY A 154 -45.91 10.29 -46.63
CA GLY A 154 -45.02 9.13 -46.64
C GLY A 154 -43.64 9.47 -46.10
N GLU A 155 -43.07 8.55 -45.34
CA GLU A 155 -41.71 8.58 -44.80
C GLU A 155 -40.72 8.90 -45.94
N ARG A 156 -39.92 9.95 -45.77
CA ARG A 156 -39.00 10.48 -46.79
C ARG A 156 -37.68 9.71 -46.70
N ASP A 157 -37.34 8.95 -47.74
CA ASP A 157 -36.03 8.29 -47.88
C ASP A 157 -34.92 9.34 -48.07
N ASP A 158 -34.07 9.53 -47.05
CA ASP A 158 -32.94 10.47 -47.04
C ASP A 158 -31.68 9.95 -47.78
N GLU A 159 -31.83 9.07 -48.78
CA GLU A 159 -30.71 8.48 -49.55
C GLU A 159 -30.31 9.31 -50.79
N GLN A 160 -31.08 10.34 -51.16
CA GLN A 160 -30.97 10.96 -52.50
C GLN A 160 -29.94 12.11 -52.63
N TYR A 161 -29.22 12.48 -51.57
CA TYR A 161 -28.21 13.55 -51.62
C TYR A 161 -26.74 13.06 -51.67
N SER A 162 -26.49 11.75 -51.71
CA SER A 162 -25.13 11.18 -51.64
C SER A 162 -24.43 10.98 -52.99
N ARG A 163 -24.95 11.49 -54.11
CA ARG A 163 -24.29 11.37 -55.43
C ARG A 163 -23.92 12.72 -56.01
N LEU A 164 -22.76 13.23 -55.59
CA LEU A 164 -22.01 14.22 -56.35
C LEU A 164 -21.62 13.61 -57.70
N ALA A 165 -22.08 14.21 -58.79
CA ALA A 165 -21.82 13.76 -60.14
C ALA A 165 -20.33 13.94 -60.50
N PRO A 166 -19.66 12.95 -61.13
CA PRO A 166 -18.37 13.19 -61.76
C PRO A 166 -18.54 14.01 -63.05
N ALA A 167 -17.63 14.97 -63.25
CA ALA A 167 -17.65 15.94 -64.34
C ALA A 167 -17.62 15.27 -65.74
N ARG A 168 -18.45 15.78 -66.66
CA ARG A 168 -18.50 15.38 -68.08
C ARG A 168 -17.18 15.69 -68.79
N ALA A 169 -16.61 14.70 -69.50
CA ALA A 169 -15.63 14.90 -70.56
C ALA A 169 -16.36 15.21 -71.90
N ARG A 170 -15.76 16.11 -72.68
CA ARG A 170 -16.29 16.76 -73.89
C ARG A 170 -15.73 16.09 -75.15
N LYS A 171 -16.59 15.69 -76.10
CA LYS A 171 -16.42 15.94 -77.55
C LYS A 171 -17.71 15.67 -78.29
#